data_AF-X1DI38-F1
#
_entry.id   AF-X1DI38-F1
#
_cell.length_a   1.000
_cell.length_b   1.000
_cell.length_c   1.000
_cell.angle_alpha   90.00
_cell.angle_beta   90.00
_cell.angle_gamma   90.00
#
_symmetry.space_group_name_H-M   'P 1'
#
loop_
_entity.id
_entity.type
_entity.pdbx_description
1 polymer ?
#
loop_
_entity_poly.entity_id
_entity_poly.type
_entity_poly.pdbx_seq_one_letter_code
_entity_poly.pdbx_strand_id
1 'polypeptide(L)'
;ESTTANPDYDIFKLNEKYGDKITFVGNLSPIMLAMGEISEIEDYAKKLIRELAPGGGYIFSSGHSINPAVTVDRFEAMQNIKRSLTAKILALKTQYSFLQKERRSMINKSYWKKELELIMLKKIKIDFCVLF
;
A
#
# COMPACT_ATOMS: atom_id res chain seq x y z
N GLU A 1 -5.60 4.82 -17.81
CA GLU A 1 -5.71 4.15 -16.51
C GLU A 1 -6.79 3.07 -16.63
N SER A 2 -6.80 2.01 -15.81
CA SER A 2 -7.66 0.85 -16.06
C SER A 2 -9.13 1.03 -15.60
N THR A 3 -9.46 2.13 -14.92
CA THR A 3 -10.80 2.38 -14.36
C THR A 3 -11.54 3.57 -14.96
N THR A 4 -10.84 4.52 -15.58
CA THR A 4 -11.47 5.68 -16.23
C THR A 4 -10.91 5.91 -17.63
N ALA A 5 -11.78 6.34 -18.55
CA ALA A 5 -11.40 6.73 -19.91
C ALA A 5 -10.74 8.12 -19.96
N ASN A 6 -10.79 8.89 -18.86
CA ASN A 6 -10.22 10.22 -18.79
C ASN A 6 -8.72 10.13 -18.42
N PRO A 7 -7.79 10.52 -19.31
CA PRO A 7 -6.36 10.48 -19.03
C PRO A 7 -5.94 11.40 -17.87
N ASP A 8 -6.76 12.40 -17.52
CA ASP A 8 -6.48 13.32 -16.41
C ASP A 8 -6.71 12.69 -15.02
N TYR A 9 -7.35 11.51 -14.95
CA TYR A 9 -7.71 10.86 -13.69
C TYR A 9 -6.72 9.79 -13.20
N ASP A 10 -5.47 9.84 -13.67
CA ASP A 10 -4.39 9.00 -13.16
C ASP A 10 -4.20 9.21 -11.64
N ILE A 11 -4.55 8.18 -10.85
CA ILE A 11 -4.49 8.23 -9.39
C ILE A 11 -3.08 8.54 -8.86
N PHE A 12 -2.03 8.13 -9.56
CA PHE A 12 -0.65 8.39 -9.12
C PHE A 12 -0.31 9.87 -9.28
N LYS A 13 -0.69 10.48 -10.40
CA LYS A 13 -0.52 11.93 -10.61
C LYS A 13 -1.39 12.76 -9.65
N LEU A 14 -2.61 12.29 -9.40
CA LEU A 14 -3.51 12.95 -8.44
C LEU A 14 -2.96 12.85 -7.02
N ASN A 15 -2.38 11.72 -6.63
CA ASN A 15 -1.75 11.55 -5.33
C ASN A 15 -0.52 12.44 -5.15
N GLU A 16 0.30 12.60 -6.20
CA GLU A 16 1.43 13.55 -6.17
C GLU A 16 0.97 14.98 -5.88
N LYS A 17 -0.18 15.38 -6.44
CA LYS A 17 -0.70 16.75 -6.33
C LYS A 17 -1.55 17.01 -5.08
N TYR A 18 -2.24 15.99 -4.58
CA TYR A 18 -3.29 16.12 -3.57
C TYR A 18 -3.26 15.09 -2.43
N GLY A 19 -2.33 14.13 -2.44
CA GLY A 19 -2.27 13.04 -1.45
C GLY A 19 -2.04 13.49 0.00
N ASP A 20 -1.57 14.73 0.20
CA ASP A 20 -1.45 15.38 1.51
C ASP A 20 -2.74 16.07 1.98
N LYS A 21 -3.74 16.20 1.11
CA LYS A 21 -4.98 16.98 1.33
C LYS A 21 -6.23 16.13 1.35
N ILE A 22 -6.24 15.02 0.61
CA ILE A 22 -7.41 14.16 0.46
C ILE A 22 -7.03 12.70 0.64
N THR A 23 -8.01 11.89 1.02
CA THR A 23 -7.88 10.43 1.04
C THR A 23 -8.34 9.86 -0.30
N PHE A 24 -7.51 9.00 -0.90
CA PHE A 24 -7.86 8.25 -2.10
C PHE A 24 -8.49 6.90 -1.74
N VAL A 25 -9.43 6.45 -2.58
CA VAL A 25 -10.06 5.13 -2.48
C VAL A 25 -10.06 4.48 -3.86
N GLY A 26 -9.83 3.17 -3.93
CA GLY A 26 -9.71 2.44 -5.20
C GLY A 26 -8.32 1.87 -5.35
N ASN A 27 -7.72 1.77 -6.54
CA ASN A 27 -8.27 2.03 -7.88
C ASN A 27 -7.99 0.81 -8.80
N LEU A 28 -8.10 -0.40 -8.25
CA LEU A 28 -7.82 -1.61 -9.02
C LEU A 28 -9.00 -1.91 -9.97
N SER A 29 -8.72 -2.09 -11.26
CA SER A 29 -9.77 -2.15 -12.28
C SER A 29 -10.59 -3.43 -12.23
N PRO A 30 -11.94 -3.33 -12.25
CA PRO A 30 -12.78 -4.51 -12.44
C PRO A 30 -12.56 -5.22 -13.78
N ILE A 31 -12.11 -4.52 -14.83
CA ILE A 31 -11.76 -5.15 -16.12
C ILE A 31 -10.50 -5.99 -15.94
N MET A 32 -9.48 -5.46 -15.26
CA MET A 32 -8.28 -6.23 -14.90
C MET A 32 -8.62 -7.41 -13.99
N LEU A 33 -9.54 -7.25 -13.04
CA LEU A 33 -10.02 -8.34 -12.19
C LEU A 33 -10.83 -9.39 -12.95
N ALA A 34 -11.49 -9.03 -14.05
CA ALA A 34 -12.28 -9.96 -14.84
C ALA A 34 -11.43 -10.70 -15.90
N MET A 35 -10.47 -10.00 -16.50
CA MET A 35 -9.78 -10.47 -17.71
C MET A 35 -8.25 -10.59 -17.57
N GLY A 36 -7.66 -9.97 -16.55
CA GLY A 36 -6.22 -9.98 -16.34
C GLY A 36 -5.72 -11.30 -15.75
N GLU A 37 -4.42 -11.49 -15.85
CA GLU A 37 -3.72 -12.57 -15.16
C GLU A 37 -3.63 -12.29 -13.65
N ILE A 38 -3.61 -13.34 -12.84
CA ILE A 38 -3.48 -13.20 -11.37
C ILE A 38 -2.22 -12.43 -10.99
N SER A 39 -1.10 -12.69 -11.68
CA SER A 39 0.16 -11.97 -11.46
C SER A 39 0.04 -10.47 -11.73
N GLU A 40 -0.68 -10.07 -12.78
CA GLU A 40 -0.90 -8.66 -13.11
C GLU A 40 -1.75 -7.96 -12.05
N ILE A 41 -2.79 -8.64 -11.55
CA ILE A 41 -3.64 -8.15 -10.45
C ILE A 41 -2.78 -7.94 -9.20
N GLU A 42 -1.97 -8.94 -8.83
CA GLU A 42 -1.11 -8.85 -7.66
C GLU A 42 -0.08 -7.73 -7.78
N ASP A 43 0.57 -7.60 -8.93
CA ASP A 43 1.61 -6.61 -9.15
C ASP A 43 1.06 -5.19 -9.17
N TYR A 44 -0.12 -5.00 -9.77
CA TYR A 44 -0.80 -3.72 -9.71
C TYR A 44 -1.30 -3.38 -8.30
N ALA A 45 -1.81 -4.37 -7.56
CA ALA A 45 -2.18 -4.20 -6.15
C ALA A 45 -0.98 -3.77 -5.29
N LYS A 46 0.17 -4.45 -5.46
CA LYS A 46 1.43 -4.08 -4.79
C LYS A 46 1.87 -2.66 -5.17
N LYS A 47 1.77 -2.28 -6.45
CA LYS A 47 2.10 -0.94 -6.92
C LYS A 47 1.22 0.12 -6.26
N LEU A 48 -0.10 -0.05 -6.30
CA LEU A 48 -1.06 0.87 -5.68
C LEU A 48 -0.74 1.10 -4.20
N ILE A 49 -0.59 0.01 -3.42
CA ILE A 49 -0.28 0.11 -1.99
C ILE A 49 1.09 0.78 -1.77
N ARG A 50 2.10 0.45 -2.57
CA ARG A 50 3.45 1.01 -2.41
C ARG A 50 3.52 2.51 -2.68
N GLU A 51 2.79 3.01 -3.66
CA GLU A 51 2.84 4.42 -4.06
C GLU A 51 1.84 5.30 -3.28
N LEU A 52 0.67 4.76 -2.93
CA LEU A 52 -0.44 5.55 -2.37
C LEU A 52 -0.57 5.42 -0.84
N ALA A 53 -0.19 4.28 -0.25
CA ALA A 53 -0.35 4.06 1.20
C ALA A 53 0.70 4.73 2.12
N PRO A 54 1.97 4.98 1.71
CA PRO A 54 2.92 5.65 2.59
C PRO A 54 2.44 7.04 2.98
N GLY A 55 2.40 7.33 4.28
CA GLY A 55 1.84 8.59 4.80
C GLY A 55 0.38 8.47 5.26
N GLY A 56 -0.29 7.34 5.01
CA GLY A 56 -1.74 7.22 5.20
C GLY A 56 -2.50 7.76 3.98
N GLY A 57 -3.79 8.10 4.14
CA GLY A 57 -4.55 8.77 3.08
C GLY A 57 -4.94 7.90 1.88
N TYR A 58 -4.86 6.57 2.00
CA TYR A 58 -5.28 5.65 0.94
C TYR A 58 -6.00 4.43 1.48
N ILE A 59 -7.20 4.17 0.93
CA ILE A 59 -8.03 2.99 1.18
C ILE A 59 -7.99 2.11 -0.08
N PHE A 60 -7.32 0.97 0.05
CA PHE A 60 -7.17 0.02 -1.06
C PHE A 60 -8.49 -0.70 -1.37
N SER A 61 -8.98 -0.55 -2.60
CA SER A 61 -10.21 -1.17 -3.10
C SER A 61 -10.20 -1.33 -4.63
N SER A 62 -11.26 -1.92 -5.19
CA SER A 62 -11.52 -1.81 -6.62
C SER A 62 -11.95 -0.39 -6.99
N GLY A 63 -11.67 0.04 -8.23
CA GLY A 63 -12.08 1.38 -8.71
C GLY A 63 -13.57 1.50 -9.05
N HIS A 64 -14.28 0.38 -9.12
CA HIS A 64 -15.73 0.30 -9.32
C HIS A 64 -16.27 -0.99 -8.70
N SER A 65 -17.59 -1.16 -8.68
CA SER A 65 -18.26 -2.36 -8.21
C SER A 65 -17.72 -3.63 -8.89
N ILE A 66 -17.55 -4.68 -8.09
CA ILE A 66 -17.23 -6.02 -8.59
C ILE A 66 -18.45 -6.56 -9.33
N ASN A 67 -18.24 -7.03 -10.56
CA ASN A 67 -19.29 -7.60 -11.39
C ASN A 67 -19.13 -9.13 -11.50
N PRO A 68 -20.15 -9.87 -11.99
CA PRO A 68 -20.12 -11.33 -12.04
C PRO A 68 -19.02 -11.96 -12.91
N ALA A 69 -18.35 -11.18 -13.78
CA ALA A 69 -17.22 -11.68 -14.57
C ALA A 69 -15.92 -11.80 -13.75
N VAL A 70 -15.86 -11.17 -12.57
CA VAL A 70 -14.72 -11.33 -11.66
C VAL A 70 -14.85 -12.66 -10.93
N THR A 71 -13.92 -13.55 -11.19
CA THR A 71 -13.86 -14.85 -10.53
C THR A 71 -13.32 -14.72 -9.10
N VAL A 72 -13.69 -15.67 -8.23
CA VAL A 72 -13.33 -15.63 -6.80
C VAL A 72 -11.83 -15.66 -6.58
N ASP A 73 -11.09 -16.49 -7.34
CA ASP A 73 -9.63 -16.58 -7.30
C ASP A 73 -8.94 -15.25 -7.62
N ARG A 74 -9.44 -14.51 -8.62
CA ARG A 74 -8.91 -13.19 -8.99
C ARG A 74 -9.20 -12.14 -7.94
N PHE A 75 -10.41 -12.15 -7.37
CA PHE A 75 -10.74 -11.27 -6.24
C PHE A 75 -9.90 -11.59 -5.00
N GLU A 76 -9.73 -12.88 -4.68
CA GLU A 76 -8.90 -13.33 -3.56
C GLU A 76 -7.43 -13.00 -3.76
N ALA A 77 -6.90 -13.05 -4.99
CA ALA A 77 -5.54 -12.61 -5.30
C ALA A 77 -5.31 -11.15 -4.88
N MET A 78 -6.22 -10.25 -5.25
CA MET A 78 -6.21 -8.85 -4.81
C MET A 78 -6.24 -8.74 -3.28
N GLN A 79 -7.15 -9.45 -2.61
CA GLN A 79 -7.31 -9.38 -1.16
C GLN A 79 -6.13 -9.98 -0.39
N ASN A 80 -5.48 -11.01 -0.94
CA ASN A 80 -4.29 -11.63 -0.38
C ASN A 80 -3.11 -10.66 -0.30
N ILE A 81 -2.94 -9.80 -1.30
CA ILE A 81 -1.92 -8.75 -1.26
C ILE A 81 -2.18 -7.77 -0.11
N LYS A 82 -3.43 -7.29 0.04
CA LYS A 82 -3.85 -6.42 1.16
C LYS A 82 -3.50 -7.07 2.50
N ARG A 83 -3.91 -8.34 2.71
CA ARG A 83 -3.65 -9.09 3.95
C ARG A 83 -2.16 -9.27 4.22
N SER A 84 -1.40 -9.75 3.24
CA SER A 84 0.02 -10.05 3.37
C SER A 84 0.85 -8.80 3.71
N LEU A 85 0.62 -7.70 3.00
CA LEU A 85 1.37 -6.46 3.22
C LEU A 85 1.00 -5.82 4.56
N THR A 86 -0.29 -5.80 4.92
CA THR A 86 -0.74 -5.27 6.22
C THR A 86 -0.09 -6.02 7.39
N ALA A 87 -0.05 -7.35 7.33
CA ALA A 87 0.60 -8.17 8.36
C ALA A 87 2.10 -7.88 8.47
N LYS A 88 2.82 -7.77 7.33
CA LYS A 88 4.25 -7.42 7.29
C LYS A 88 4.51 -6.03 7.89
N ILE A 89 3.71 -5.04 7.54
CA ILE A 89 3.84 -3.67 8.05
C ILE A 89 3.62 -3.65 9.56
N LEU A 90 2.60 -4.35 10.07
CA LEU A 90 2.33 -4.43 11.50
C LEU A 90 3.48 -5.10 12.25
N ALA A 91 4.00 -6.21 11.74
CA ALA A 91 5.15 -6.90 12.33
C ALA A 91 6.39 -6.00 12.41
N LEU A 92 6.72 -5.28 11.32
CA LEU A 92 7.84 -4.35 11.29
C LEU A 92 7.66 -3.17 12.26
N LYS A 93 6.44 -2.62 12.38
CA LYS A 93 6.13 -1.58 13.36
C LYS A 93 6.33 -2.07 14.79
N THR A 94 5.86 -3.28 15.10
CA THR A 94 6.04 -3.90 16.43
C THR A 94 7.53 -4.08 16.73
N GLN A 95 8.30 -4.68 15.81
CA GLN A 95 9.74 -4.88 15.98
C GLN A 95 10.50 -3.55 16.16
N TYR A 96 10.16 -2.54 15.36
CA TYR A 96 10.76 -1.21 15.48
C TYR A 96 10.45 -0.55 16.83
N SER A 97 9.20 -0.60 17.29
CA SER A 97 8.80 -0.05 18.60
C SER A 97 9.51 -0.72 19.77
N PHE A 98 9.71 -2.05 19.68
CA PHE A 98 10.46 -2.83 20.64
C PHE A 98 11.93 -2.40 20.68
N LEU A 99 12.57 -2.33 19.50
CA LEU A 99 13.96 -1.87 19.37
C LEU A 99 14.15 -0.44 19.88
N GLN A 100 13.19 0.47 19.70
CA GLN A 100 13.28 1.85 20.24
C GLN A 100 13.21 1.87 21.77
N LYS A 101 12.40 1.00 22.37
CA LYS A 101 12.27 0.88 23.83
C LYS A 101 13.57 0.34 24.45
N GLU A 102 14.21 -0.64 23.81
CA GLU A 102 15.51 -1.19 24.25
C GLU A 102 16.69 -0.24 23.97
N ARG A 103 16.68 0.53 22.86
CA ARG A 103 17.78 1.44 22.49
C ARG A 103 18.01 2.62 23.43
N ARG A 104 17.12 2.88 24.40
CA ARG A 104 17.37 3.88 25.45
C ARG A 104 18.53 3.50 26.37
N SER A 105 18.93 2.22 26.45
CA SER A 105 20.02 1.75 27.32
C SER A 105 21.35 1.46 26.61
N MET A 106 21.40 1.38 25.27
CA MET A 106 22.57 0.88 24.53
C MET A 106 23.09 1.85 23.45
N ILE A 107 23.59 3.02 23.87
CA ILE A 107 24.15 3.99 22.92
C ILE A 107 25.65 3.71 22.70
N ASN A 108 25.97 3.03 21.59
CA ASN A 108 27.19 3.29 20.81
C ASN A 108 26.77 3.68 19.38
N LYS A 109 26.93 4.98 19.06
CA LYS A 109 26.22 5.67 17.96
C LYS A 109 26.66 5.30 16.54
N SER A 110 27.80 4.62 16.35
CA SER A 110 28.35 4.41 14.99
C SER A 110 27.78 3.18 14.27
N TYR A 111 27.47 2.11 15.00
CA TYR A 111 27.17 0.80 14.40
C TYR A 111 25.82 0.78 13.65
N TRP A 112 24.80 1.42 14.22
CA TRP A 112 23.43 1.30 13.72
C TRP A 112 22.97 2.41 12.78
N LYS A 113 23.85 3.39 12.48
CA LYS A 113 23.45 4.58 11.71
C LYS A 113 23.06 4.24 10.26
N LYS A 114 23.80 3.35 9.60
CA LYS A 114 23.53 2.91 8.22
C LYS A 114 22.26 2.06 8.09
N GLU A 115 22.07 1.13 9.02
CA GLU A 115 20.94 0.19 8.97
C GLU A 115 19.63 0.87 9.36
N LEU A 116 19.70 1.82 10.29
CA LEU A 116 18.58 2.72 10.58
C LEU A 116 18.27 3.66 9.43
N GLU A 117 19.26 4.21 8.72
CA GLU A 117 19.00 5.08 7.57
C GLU A 117 18.22 4.34 6.47
N LEU A 118 18.49 3.07 6.22
CA LEU A 118 17.69 2.24 5.30
C LEU A 118 16.24 2.03 5.77
N ILE A 119 16.01 1.88 7.07
CA ILE A 119 14.68 1.70 7.67
C ILE A 119 13.92 3.04 7.79
N MET A 120 14.65 4.14 7.99
CA MET A 120 14.13 5.49 8.28
C MET A 120 13.97 6.37 7.03
N LEU A 121 14.65 6.06 5.91
CA LEU A 121 14.58 6.84 4.65
C LEU A 121 13.23 6.78 3.95
N LYS A 122 12.32 5.93 4.40
CA LYS A 122 10.89 6.16 4.20
C LYS A 122 10.32 6.38 5.59
N LYS A 123 9.89 7.61 5.88
CA LYS A 123 8.98 7.91 6.99
C LYS A 123 7.68 7.14 6.73
N ILE A 124 7.67 5.84 7.02
CA ILE A 124 6.50 4.97 6.92
C ILE A 124 5.62 5.28 8.12
N LYS A 125 5.07 6.51 8.15
CA LYS A 125 3.80 6.76 8.81
C LYS A 125 2.73 6.15 7.90
N ILE A 126 2.60 4.82 7.91
CA ILE A 126 1.37 4.22 7.38
C ILE A 126 0.34 4.46 8.47
N ASP A 127 -0.32 5.61 8.43
CA ASP A 127 -1.51 5.80 9.25
C ASP A 127 -2.59 4.85 8.71
N PHE A 128 -3.42 4.37 9.64
CA PHE A 128 -4.20 3.12 9.66
C PHE A 128 -5.22 2.90 8.51
N CYS A 129 -5.14 3.64 7.41
CA CYS A 129 -6.19 3.74 6.39
C CYS A 129 -6.21 2.61 5.34
N VAL A 130 -5.30 1.63 5.38
CA VAL A 130 -5.38 0.44 4.49
C VAL A 130 -6.44 -0.57 4.97
N LEU A 131 -7.11 -0.31 6.10
CA LEU A 131 -8.03 -1.23 6.77
C LEU A 131 -9.46 -0.71 6.80
N PHE A 132 -10.08 -0.51 5.64
CA PHE A 132 -11.50 -0.84 5.48
C PHE A 132 -11.66 -1.55 4.13
#